data_AF-A0A7V3I7F1-F1
#
_entry.id   AF-A0A7V3I7F1-F1
#
_cell.length_a   1.000
_cell.length_b   1.000
_cell.length_c   1.000
_cell.angle_alpha   90.00
_cell.angle_beta   90.00
_cell.angle_gamma   90.00
#
_symmetry.space_group_name_H-M   'P 1'
#
loop_
_entity.id
_entity.type
_entity.pdbx_description
1 polymer ?
#
loop_
_entity_poly.entity_id
_entity_poly.type
_entity_poly.pdbx_seq_one_letter_code
_entity_poly.pdbx_strand_id
1 'polypeptide(L)'
;MHFVERIATKIERFGEQFTLNGAACRGIFRTADLGTLRTYLNDIEMMGVVHPALLLVTKPDVVINAYDTVTRDGRDHTVHKTVLQHIGDTPVARIAIMS
;
A
#
# COMPACT_ATOMS: atom_id res chain seq x y z
N MET A 1 -22.07 -11.45 -5.39
CA MET A 1 -20.66 -11.05 -5.43
C MET A 1 -20.43 -10.00 -4.36
N HIS A 2 -19.79 -10.41 -3.26
CA HIS A 2 -19.55 -9.57 -2.09
C HIS A 2 -18.58 -8.43 -2.41
N PHE A 3 -18.67 -7.32 -1.68
CA PHE A 3 -17.87 -6.11 -1.94
C PHE A 3 -16.36 -6.37 -1.93
N VAL A 4 -15.87 -7.30 -1.09
CA VAL A 4 -14.45 -7.69 -1.01
C VAL A 4 -13.99 -8.37 -2.31
N GLU A 5 -14.77 -9.32 -2.83
CA GLU A 5 -14.51 -10.01 -4.11
C GLU A 5 -14.43 -9.00 -5.26
N ARG A 6 -15.34 -8.02 -5.23
CA ARG A 6 -15.23 -6.65 -5.77
C ARG A 6 -13.82 -6.15 -6.04
N ILE A 7 -13.21 -5.78 -4.93
CA ILE A 7 -11.95 -5.08 -4.85
C ILE A 7 -10.81 -6.03 -5.23
N ALA A 8 -10.82 -7.24 -4.68
CA ALA A 8 -9.82 -8.25 -4.98
C ALA A 8 -9.71 -8.51 -6.49
N THR A 9 -10.84 -8.66 -7.18
CA THR A 9 -10.87 -8.85 -8.64
C THR A 9 -10.32 -7.64 -9.40
N LYS A 10 -10.61 -6.41 -8.95
CA LYS A 10 -10.07 -5.20 -9.58
C LYS A 10 -8.57 -5.08 -9.39
N ILE A 11 -8.05 -5.37 -8.19
CA ILE A 11 -6.62 -5.35 -7.89
C ILE A 11 -5.90 -6.43 -8.72
N GLU A 12 -6.49 -7.62 -8.86
CA GLU A 12 -5.91 -8.65 -9.74
C GLU A 12 -5.87 -8.21 -11.19
N ARG A 13 -6.93 -7.57 -11.70
CA ARG A 13 -7.02 -7.19 -13.11
C ARG A 13 -6.18 -5.96 -13.48
N PHE A 14 -6.10 -4.97 -12.60
CA PHE A 14 -5.52 -3.66 -12.90
C PHE A 14 -4.33 -3.29 -12.01
N GLY A 15 -4.03 -4.09 -10.98
CA GLY A 15 -2.88 -3.90 -10.14
C GLY A 15 -1.58 -4.20 -10.88
N GLU A 16 -0.57 -3.41 -10.57
CA GLU A 16 0.80 -3.60 -10.99
C GLU A 16 1.46 -4.67 -10.13
N GLN A 17 2.39 -5.42 -10.73
CA GLN A 17 3.15 -6.42 -10.01
C GLN A 17 4.28 -5.76 -9.21
N PHE A 18 4.47 -6.22 -7.98
CA PHE A 18 5.61 -5.86 -7.15
C PHE A 18 6.10 -7.09 -6.39
N THR A 19 7.30 -7.01 -5.84
CA THR A 19 7.88 -8.05 -5.00
C THR A 19 7.95 -7.55 -3.55
N LEU A 20 7.52 -8.42 -2.63
CA LEU A 20 7.62 -8.20 -1.19
C LEU A 20 8.24 -9.46 -0.58
N ASN A 21 9.39 -9.33 0.06
CA ASN A 21 10.09 -10.47 0.70
C ASN A 21 10.26 -11.68 -0.26
N GLY A 22 10.49 -11.41 -1.55
CA GLY A 22 10.64 -12.45 -2.59
C GLY A 22 9.32 -13.00 -3.16
N ALA A 23 8.16 -12.65 -2.60
CA ALA A 23 6.85 -13.05 -3.13
C ALA A 23 6.33 -12.03 -4.15
N ALA A 24 5.77 -12.53 -5.25
CA ALA A 24 5.07 -11.69 -6.22
C ALA A 24 3.68 -11.31 -5.70
N CYS A 25 3.41 -10.01 -5.63
CA CYS A 25 2.14 -9.45 -5.21
C CYS A 25 1.60 -8.49 -6.28
N ARG A 26 0.33 -8.10 -6.15
CA ARG A 26 -0.31 -7.10 -7.01
C ARG A 26 -0.93 -5.98 -6.20
N GLY A 27 -0.81 -4.76 -6.71
CA GLY A 27 -1.36 -3.59 -6.05
C GLY A 27 -1.40 -2.37 -6.96
N ILE A 28 -2.15 -1.36 -6.56
CA ILE A 28 -2.26 -0.10 -7.28
C ILE A 28 -1.35 0.91 -6.58
N PHE A 29 -0.42 1.49 -7.33
CA PHE A 29 0.46 2.54 -6.85
C PHE A 29 -0.04 3.91 -7.30
N ARG A 30 0.08 4.90 -6.43
CA ARG A 30 -0.04 6.32 -6.80
C ARG A 30 1.00 7.14 -6.07
N THR A 31 1.39 8.27 -6.64
CA THR A 31 2.16 9.27 -5.88
C THR A 31 1.32 9.75 -4.70
N ALA A 32 1.91 9.75 -3.51
CA ALA A 32 1.28 10.27 -2.32
C ALA A 32 1.52 11.79 -2.26
N ASP A 33 0.48 12.56 -2.58
CA ASP A 33 0.48 14.01 -2.37
C ASP A 33 0.45 14.35 -0.86
N LEU A 34 0.70 15.62 -0.53
CA LEU A 34 0.76 16.08 0.86
C LEU A 34 -0.54 15.81 1.63
N GLY A 35 -1.70 15.93 0.97
CA GLY A 35 -3.00 15.65 1.60
C GLY A 35 -3.16 14.17 1.96
N THR A 36 -2.73 13.29 1.06
CA THR A 36 -2.66 11.84 1.28
C THR A 36 -1.75 11.52 2.44
N LEU A 37 -0.53 12.06 2.43
CA LEU A 37 0.44 11.79 3.48
C LEU A 37 -0.08 12.24 4.85
N ARG A 38 -0.66 13.45 4.96
CA ARG A 38 -1.30 13.95 6.20
C ARG A 38 -2.53 13.17 6.64
N THR A 39 -3.18 12.43 5.74
CA THR A 39 -4.31 11.57 6.10
C THR A 39 -3.83 10.33 6.85
N TYR A 40 -2.64 9.83 6.54
CA TYR A 40 -2.14 8.57 7.10
C TYR A 40 -1.02 8.75 8.13
N LEU A 41 -0.22 9.79 7.99
CA LEU A 41 0.96 10.06 8.81
C LEU A 41 0.69 11.22 9.76
N ASN A 42 1.20 11.10 10.98
CA ASN A 42 1.32 12.21 11.92
C ASN A 42 2.55 13.09 11.58
N ASP A 43 2.67 14.23 12.25
CA ASP A 43 3.73 15.20 11.97
C ASP A 43 5.15 14.64 12.14
N ILE A 44 5.37 13.71 13.08
CA ILE A 44 6.68 13.07 13.31
C ILE A 44 7.00 12.10 12.18
N GLU A 45 6.03 11.24 11.81
CA GLU A 45 6.16 10.29 10.70
C GLU A 45 6.41 11.01 9.37
N MET A 46 5.74 12.15 9.15
CA MET A 46 5.91 13.00 7.96
C MET A 46 7.36 13.47 7.79
N MET A 47 8.07 13.77 8.87
CA MET A 47 9.47 14.23 8.80
C MET A 47 10.43 13.15 8.29
N GLY A 48 10.06 11.87 8.42
CA GLY A 48 10.87 10.73 7.97
C GLY A 48 10.65 10.34 6.50
N VAL A 49 9.69 10.95 5.81
CA VAL A 49 9.34 10.58 4.44
C VAL A 49 10.21 11.32 3.43
N VAL A 50 10.89 10.57 2.56
CA VAL A 50 11.61 11.11 1.41
C VAL A 50 10.65 11.26 0.22
N HIS A 51 10.69 12.40 -0.46
CA HIS A 51 9.90 12.63 -1.66
C HIS A 51 10.65 12.20 -2.93
N PRO A 52 9.96 11.63 -3.94
CA PRO A 52 8.52 11.37 -3.99
C PRO A 52 8.11 10.14 -3.17
N ALA A 53 7.02 10.27 -2.40
CA ALA A 53 6.42 9.16 -1.68
C ALA A 53 5.33 8.48 -2.52
N LEU A 54 5.07 7.22 -2.25
CA LEU A 54 4.06 6.40 -2.90
C LEU A 54 3.03 5.91 -1.89
N LEU A 55 1.79 5.82 -2.35
CA LEU A 55 0.70 5.09 -1.71
C LEU A 55 0.48 3.81 -2.51
N LEU A 56 0.59 2.67 -1.84
CA LEU A 56 0.20 1.36 -2.35
C LEU A 56 -1.16 0.98 -1.77
N VAL A 57 -2.05 0.49 -2.62
CA VAL A 57 -3.29 -0.20 -2.23
C VAL A 57 -3.24 -1.64 -2.75
N THR A 58 -3.33 -2.62 -1.87
CA THR A 58 -3.32 -4.04 -2.20
C THR A 58 -4.44 -4.78 -1.46
N LYS A 59 -4.55 -6.09 -1.70
CA LYS A 59 -5.53 -6.95 -1.04
C LYS A 59 -5.29 -7.00 0.47
N PRO A 60 -6.34 -7.23 1.28
CA PRO A 60 -6.24 -7.17 2.74
C PRO A 60 -5.33 -8.26 3.34
N ASP A 61 -5.21 -9.41 2.66
CA ASP A 61 -4.45 -10.60 3.06
C ASP A 61 -2.95 -10.49 2.80
N VAL A 62 -2.51 -9.58 1.93
CA VAL A 62 -1.07 -9.33 1.72
C VAL A 62 -0.51 -8.72 2.99
N VAL A 63 0.43 -9.41 3.65
CA VAL A 63 1.03 -8.94 4.91
C VAL A 63 2.21 -8.02 4.59
N ILE A 64 1.97 -6.72 4.69
CA ILE A 64 3.00 -5.67 4.62
C ILE A 64 3.14 -5.07 6.02
N ASN A 65 4.38 -4.85 6.46
CA ASN A 65 4.74 -4.20 7.70
C ASN A 65 5.55 -2.92 7.44
N ALA A 66 5.62 -2.05 8.46
CA ALA A 66 6.56 -0.94 8.42
C ALA A 66 8.00 -1.47 8.35
N TYR A 67 8.84 -0.75 7.61
CA TYR A 67 10.23 -1.06 7.28
C TYR A 67 10.45 -2.26 6.37
N ASP A 68 9.38 -2.90 5.85
CA ASP A 68 9.52 -3.84 4.74
C ASP A 68 10.02 -3.11 3.49
N THR A 69 10.74 -3.84 2.64
CA THR A 69 11.15 -3.37 1.31
C THR A 69 10.20 -3.92 0.25
N VAL A 70 9.59 -3.01 -0.49
CA VAL A 70 8.77 -3.31 -1.68
C VAL A 70 9.60 -3.01 -2.92
N THR A 71 9.84 -4.02 -3.75
CA THR A 71 10.54 -3.84 -5.04
C THR A 71 9.51 -3.71 -6.17
N ARG A 72 9.57 -2.61 -6.91
CA ARG A 72 8.74 -2.36 -8.11
C ARG A 72 9.63 -1.87 -9.23
N ASP A 73 9.52 -2.48 -10.41
CA ASP A 73 10.30 -2.13 -11.62
C ASP A 73 11.81 -2.04 -11.36
N GLY A 74 12.34 -2.92 -10.50
CA GLY A 74 13.75 -2.95 -10.11
C GLY A 74 14.18 -1.84 -9.15
N ARG A 75 13.25 -1.09 -8.56
CA ARG A 75 13.50 -0.08 -7.53
C ARG A 75 12.92 -0.52 -6.20
N ASP A 76 13.69 -0.31 -5.15
CA ASP A 76 13.29 -0.60 -3.79
C ASP A 76 12.66 0.62 -3.14
N HIS A 77 11.53 0.39 -2.48
CA HIS A 77 10.79 1.38 -1.70
C HIS A 77 10.65 0.89 -0.27
N THR A 78 10.96 1.76 0.69
CA THR A 78 10.86 1.43 2.11
C THR A 78 9.46 1.79 2.61
N VAL A 79 8.77 0.84 3.25
CA VAL A 79 7.45 1.09 3.83
C VAL A 79 7.59 1.89 5.13
N HIS A 80 6.91 3.02 5.22
CA HIS A 80 6.87 3.86 6.43
C HIS A 80 5.70 3.50 7.33
N LYS A 81 4.54 3.21 6.72
CA LYS A 81 3.31 2.93 7.46
C LYS A 81 2.40 2.00 6.68
N THR A 82 1.64 1.20 7.40
CA THR A 82 0.63 0.31 6.84
C THR A 82 -0.69 0.46 7.58
N VAL A 83 -1.80 0.42 6.84
CA VAL A 83 -3.16 0.52 7.37
C VAL A 83 -4.01 -0.57 6.73
N LEU A 84 -4.73 -1.33 7.56
CA LEU A 84 -5.76 -2.26 7.08
C LEU A 84 -7.10 -1.54 7.08
N GLN A 85 -7.63 -1.26 5.89
CA GLN A 85 -8.93 -0.61 5.74
C GLN A 85 -10.08 -1.60 5.89
N HIS A 86 -11.12 -1.15 6.59
CA HIS A 86 -12.31 -1.93 6.87
C HIS A 86 -13.57 -1.21 6.38
N ILE A 87 -14.59 -1.97 6.02
CA ILE A 87 -15.96 -1.47 5.84
C ILE A 87 -16.85 -2.29 6.77
N GLY A 88 -17.39 -1.64 7.80
CA GLY A 88 -17.90 -2.37 8.97
C GLY A 88 -16.77 -3.22 9.57
N ASP A 89 -17.05 -4.49 9.87
CA ASP A 89 -16.06 -5.43 10.43
C ASP A 89 -15.28 -6.21 9.35
N THR A 90 -15.46 -5.88 8.07
CA THR A 90 -14.83 -6.62 6.97
C THR A 90 -13.56 -5.92 6.48
N PRO A 91 -12.39 -6.56 6.50
CA PRO A 91 -11.17 -6.01 5.91
C PRO A 91 -11.28 -6.01 4.38
N VAL A 92 -11.04 -4.86 3.76
CA VAL A 92 -11.28 -4.66 2.32
C VAL A 92 -10.00 -4.42 1.52
N ALA A 93 -9.00 -3.78 2.11
CA ALA A 93 -7.76 -3.44 1.43
C ALA A 93 -6.66 -3.16 2.45
N ARG A 94 -5.41 -3.45 2.07
CA ARG A 94 -4.23 -2.97 2.79
C ARG A 94 -3.62 -1.80 2.06
N ILE A 95 -3.30 -0.76 2.80
CA ILE A 95 -2.72 0.47 2.30
C ILE A 95 -1.33 0.60 2.90
N ALA A 96 -0.33 0.97 2.11
CA ALA A 96 1.01 1.29 2.59
C ALA A 96 1.51 2.63 2.04
N ILE A 97 2.20 3.39 2.89
CA ILE A 97 2.95 4.59 2.48
C ILE A 97 4.43 4.20 2.41
N MET A 98 5.11 4.57 1.35
CA MET A 98 6.52 4.22 1.12
C MET A 98 7.27 5.34 0.39
N SER A 99 8.59 5.31 0.44
CA SER A 99 9.48 6.13 -0.40
C SER A 99 10.60 5.29 -0.98
#